data_AF-A0A842VYV2-F1
#
_entry.id   AF-A0A842VYV2-F1
#
_cell.length_a   1.000
_cell.length_b   1.000
_cell.length_c   1.000
_cell.angle_alpha   90.00
_cell.angle_beta   90.00
_cell.angle_gamma   90.00
#
_symmetry.space_group_name_H-M   'P 1'
#
loop_
_entity.id
_entity.type
_entity.pdbx_description
1 polymer ?
#
loop_
_entity_poly.entity_id
_entity_poly.type
_entity_poly.pdbx_seq_one_letter_code
_entity_poly.pdbx_strand_id
1 'polypeptide(L)'
;MEKTAHDPSEKDKETLLSFRYLLGEMGIQMLVAIYRGANTKTAIQLLSGVPMSCVIGRLPVLLNLNLVYQTQEEYHVTEKGIQFLKVTDQD
;
A
#
# COMPACT_ATOMS: atom_id res chain seq x y z
N MET A 1 14.28 23.71 -3.19
CA MET A 1 14.55 22.52 -4.01
C MET A 1 13.21 21.85 -4.26
N GLU A 2 12.66 22.03 -5.46
CA GLU A 2 11.47 21.32 -5.94
C GLU A 2 11.71 19.81 -5.84
N LYS A 3 10.89 19.10 -5.07
CA LYS A 3 10.75 17.66 -5.22
C LYS A 3 9.79 17.44 -6.38
N THR A 4 10.31 17.39 -7.60
CA THR A 4 9.57 16.84 -8.73
C THR A 4 9.33 15.36 -8.43
N ALA A 5 8.10 15.03 -8.04
CA ALA A 5 7.63 13.66 -8.07
C ALA A 5 7.76 13.19 -9.53
N HIS A 6 8.72 12.30 -9.78
CA HIS A 6 8.90 11.70 -11.10
C HIS A 6 7.69 10.79 -11.34
N ASP A 7 6.87 11.13 -12.35
CA ASP A 7 5.78 10.26 -12.77
C ASP A 7 6.35 8.92 -13.23
N PRO A 8 5.73 7.79 -12.85
CA PRO A 8 6.22 6.47 -13.23
C PRO A 8 6.21 6.30 -14.75
N SER A 9 7.24 5.64 -15.29
CA SER A 9 7.27 5.28 -16.72
C SER A 9 6.13 4.31 -17.07
N GLU A 10 5.79 4.16 -18.35
CA GLU A 10 4.73 3.23 -18.78
C GLU A 10 4.98 1.78 -18.32
N LYS A 11 6.26 1.36 -18.31
CA LYS A 11 6.66 0.04 -17.79
C LYS A 11 6.47 -0.07 -16.27
N ASP A 12 6.73 1.01 -15.54
CA ASP A 12 6.49 1.06 -14.10
C ASP A 12 4.99 1.03 -13.79
N LYS A 13 4.17 1.74 -14.57
CA LYS A 13 2.70 1.69 -14.45
C LYS A 13 2.16 0.29 -14.69
N GLU A 14 2.60 -0.41 -15.73
CA GLU A 14 2.21 -1.80 -16.01
C GLU A 14 2.57 -2.72 -14.83
N THR A 15 3.79 -2.54 -14.28
CA THR A 15 4.23 -3.28 -13.09
C THR A 15 3.34 -2.97 -11.88
N LEU A 16 3.02 -1.71 -11.62
CA LEU A 16 2.15 -1.30 -10.52
C LEU A 16 0.72 -1.83 -10.69
N LEU A 17 0.17 -1.83 -11.91
CA LEU A 17 -1.13 -2.42 -12.21
C LEU A 17 -1.13 -3.94 -11.96
N SER A 18 -0.03 -4.64 -12.25
CA SER A 18 0.10 -6.07 -11.92
C SER A 18 -0.04 -6.33 -10.41
N PHE A 19 0.38 -5.39 -9.56
CA PHE A 19 0.26 -5.52 -8.11
C PHE A 19 -1.19 -5.39 -7.63
N ARG A 20 -2.03 -4.65 -8.36
CA ARG A 20 -3.48 -4.56 -8.07
C ARG A 20 -4.10 -5.96 -8.06
N TYR A 21 -3.74 -6.80 -9.03
CA TYR A 21 -4.20 -8.19 -9.12
C TYR A 21 -3.68 -9.07 -7.98
N LEU A 22 -2.43 -8.85 -7.53
CA LEU A 22 -1.83 -9.62 -6.43
C LEU A 22 -2.42 -9.25 -5.06
N LEU A 23 -2.64 -7.96 -4.84
CA LEU A 23 -3.17 -7.43 -3.59
C LEU A 23 -4.66 -7.73 -3.44
N GLY A 24 -5.41 -7.59 -4.53
CA GLY A 24 -6.86 -7.53 -4.51
C GLY A 24 -7.37 -6.37 -3.66
N GLU A 25 -8.70 -6.29 -3.53
CA GLU A 25 -9.37 -5.17 -2.88
C GLU A 25 -8.92 -4.96 -1.43
N MET A 26 -8.82 -6.04 -0.65
CA MET A 26 -8.41 -5.97 0.76
C MET A 26 -6.98 -5.43 0.93
N GLY A 27 -6.05 -5.82 0.06
CA GLY A 27 -4.67 -5.31 0.12
C GLY A 27 -4.61 -3.81 -0.20
N ILE A 28 -5.44 -3.35 -1.13
CA ILE A 28 -5.57 -1.93 -1.48
C ILE A 28 -6.17 -1.15 -0.30
N GLN A 29 -7.25 -1.63 0.30
CA GLN A 29 -7.88 -1.00 1.48
C GLN A 29 -6.90 -0.89 2.67
N MET A 30 -6.09 -1.93 2.90
CA MET A 30 -5.03 -1.88 3.91
C MET A 30 -3.97 -0.82 3.58
N LEU A 31 -3.52 -0.75 2.32
CA LEU A 31 -2.53 0.25 1.90
C LEU A 31 -3.06 1.68 2.03
N VAL A 32 -4.33 1.92 1.66
CA VAL A 32 -5.02 3.21 1.84
C VAL A 32 -5.12 3.57 3.32
N ALA A 33 -5.45 2.60 4.19
CA ALA A 33 -5.48 2.84 5.63
C ALA A 33 -4.11 3.25 6.18
N ILE A 34 -3.04 2.56 5.79
CA ILE A 34 -1.67 2.89 6.19
C ILE A 34 -1.27 4.28 5.67
N TYR A 35 -1.62 4.61 4.42
CA TYR A 35 -1.40 5.94 3.84
C TYR A 35 -2.09 7.06 4.63
N ARG A 36 -3.26 6.76 5.21
CA ARG A 36 -4.03 7.67 6.07
C ARG A 36 -3.56 7.69 7.53
N GLY A 37 -2.47 7.00 7.87
CA GLY A 37 -1.86 7.03 9.19
C GLY A 37 -2.20 5.85 10.10
N ALA A 38 -2.87 4.81 9.61
CA ALA A 38 -3.06 3.58 10.37
C ALA A 38 -1.74 2.77 10.42
N ASN A 39 -0.93 3.03 11.44
CA ASN A 39 0.42 2.48 11.54
C ASN A 39 0.52 1.16 12.31
N THR A 40 -0.48 0.74 13.09
CA THR A 40 -0.47 -0.57 13.78
C THR A 40 -1.45 -1.55 13.14
N LYS A 41 -1.27 -2.86 13.32
CA LYS A 41 -2.21 -3.88 12.80
C LYS A 41 -3.65 -3.63 13.25
N THR A 42 -3.84 -3.21 14.50
CA THR A 42 -5.16 -2.85 15.04
C THR A 42 -5.73 -1.60 14.37
N ALA A 43 -4.92 -0.56 14.18
CA ALA A 43 -5.35 0.63 13.45
C ALA A 43 -5.70 0.32 11.99
N ILE A 44 -4.91 -0.55 11.34
CA ILE A 44 -5.13 -1.00 9.96
C ILE A 44 -6.47 -1.72 9.89
N GLN A 45 -6.74 -2.67 10.78
CA GLN A 45 -8.03 -3.36 10.84
C GLN A 45 -9.19 -2.36 10.99
N LEU A 46 -9.09 -1.43 11.94
CA LEU A 46 -10.16 -0.47 12.23
C LEU A 46 -10.44 0.45 11.03
N LEU A 47 -9.40 0.99 10.40
CA LEU A 47 -9.54 1.99 9.34
C LEU A 47 -9.81 1.39 7.96
N SER A 48 -9.30 0.18 7.67
CA SER A 48 -9.55 -0.51 6.39
C SER A 48 -10.85 -1.31 6.38
N GLY A 49 -11.38 -1.68 7.55
CA GLY A 49 -12.51 -2.62 7.66
C GLY A 49 -12.14 -4.08 7.34
N VAL A 50 -10.86 -4.36 7.09
CA VAL A 50 -10.37 -5.71 6.74
C VAL A 50 -10.22 -6.55 8.01
N PRO A 51 -10.72 -7.81 8.06
CA PRO A 51 -10.58 -8.69 9.22
C PRO A 51 -9.11 -8.90 9.64
N MET A 52 -8.84 -9.00 10.95
CA MET A 52 -7.47 -9.15 11.46
C MET A 52 -6.74 -10.37 10.87
N SER A 53 -7.43 -11.48 10.60
CA SER A 53 -6.85 -12.65 9.91
C SER A 53 -6.32 -12.29 8.52
N CYS A 54 -7.07 -11.48 7.77
CA CYS A 54 -6.66 -10.96 6.47
C CYS A 54 -5.54 -9.95 6.60
N VAL A 55 -5.57 -9.06 7.61
CA VAL A 55 -4.46 -8.14 7.91
C VAL A 55 -3.17 -8.93 8.11
N ILE A 56 -3.17 -9.94 8.98
CA ILE A 56 -1.99 -10.78 9.25
C ILE A 56 -1.49 -11.49 7.99
N GLY A 57 -2.40 -12.04 7.17
CA GLY A 57 -2.02 -12.77 5.96
C GLY A 57 -1.56 -11.90 4.79
N ARG A 58 -2.05 -10.65 4.68
CA ARG A 58 -1.80 -9.76 3.54
C ARG A 58 -0.70 -8.73 3.79
N LEU A 59 -0.44 -8.35 5.04
CA LEU A 59 0.63 -7.41 5.36
C LEU A 59 2.02 -7.86 4.85
N PRO A 60 2.40 -9.16 4.92
CA PRO A 60 3.63 -9.65 4.31
C PRO A 60 3.70 -9.42 2.79
N VAL A 61 2.56 -9.44 2.09
CA VAL A 61 2.52 -9.17 0.65
C VAL A 61 2.84 -7.71 0.36
N LEU A 62 2.27 -6.77 1.12
CA LEU A 62 2.57 -5.34 1.01
C LEU A 62 4.06 -5.05 1.27
N LEU A 63 4.65 -5.73 2.26
CA LEU A 63 6.08 -5.65 2.58
C LEU A 63 6.94 -6.21 1.42
N ASN A 64 6.59 -7.40 0.92
CA ASN A 64 7.33 -8.07 -0.16
C ASN A 64 7.30 -7.29 -1.47
N LEU A 65 6.20 -6.58 -1.75
CA LEU A 65 6.08 -5.70 -2.93
C LEU A 65 6.77 -4.33 -2.73
N ASN A 66 7.33 -4.07 -1.54
CA ASN A 66 7.92 -2.80 -1.11
C ASN A 66 6.95 -1.62 -1.23
N LEU A 67 5.66 -1.85 -0.94
CA LEU A 67 4.63 -0.80 -0.89
C LEU A 67 4.50 -0.19 0.50
N VAL A 68 4.89 -0.96 1.52
CA VAL A 68 5.01 -0.52 2.91
C VAL A 68 6.35 -0.98 3.46
N TYR A 69 6.84 -0.28 4.48
CA TYR A 69 7.96 -0.71 5.31
C TYR A 69 7.52 -0.77 6.78
N GLN A 70 8.24 -1.55 7.58
CA GLN A 70 7.96 -1.71 9.01
C GLN A 70 9.10 -1.11 9.84
N THR A 71 8.75 -0.38 10.90
CA THR A 71 9.67 0.10 11.94
C THR A 71 9.14 -0.34 13.29
N GLN A 72 9.87 -1.24 13.97
CA GLN A 72 9.38 -1.87 15.22
C GLN A 72 8.01 -2.52 15.00
N GLU A 73 6.93 -1.95 15.55
CA GLU A 73 5.55 -2.44 15.42
C GLU A 73 4.68 -1.60 14.49
N GLU A 74 5.26 -0.58 13.85
CA GLU A 74 4.57 0.35 12.97
C GLU A 74 4.81 0.07 11.49
N TYR A 75 3.81 0.36 10.67
CA TYR A 75 3.80 0.23 9.22
C TYR A 75 3.62 1.59 8.57
N HIS A 76 4.40 1.84 7.53
CA HIS A 76 4.47 3.13 6.84
C HIS A 76 4.52 2.90 5.33
N VAL A 77 3.90 3.78 4.55
CA VAL A 77 3.88 3.66 3.07
C VAL A 77 5.22 4.11 2.48
N THR A 78 5.72 3.38 1.49
CA THR A 78 6.93 3.78 0.73
C THR A 78 6.56 4.75 -0.40
N GLU A 79 7.55 5.39 -1.02
CA GLU A 79 7.31 6.17 -2.25
C GLU A 79 6.64 5.32 -3.34
N LYS A 80 7.05 4.05 -3.48
CA LYS A 80 6.44 3.10 -4.41
C LYS A 80 4.98 2.80 -4.07
N GLY A 81 4.64 2.72 -2.79
CA GLY A 81 3.26 2.60 -2.33
C GLY A 81 2.41 3.82 -2.67
N ILE A 82 2.97 5.03 -2.57
CA ILE A 82 2.30 6.27 -2.98
C ILE A 82 2.08 6.30 -4.49
N GLN A 83 3.08 5.91 -5.28
CA GLN A 83 2.95 5.81 -6.74
C GLN A 83 1.90 4.78 -7.15
N PHE A 84 1.86 3.63 -6.46
CA PHE A 84 0.82 2.63 -6.64
C PHE A 84 -0.58 3.23 -6.42
N LEU A 85 -0.79 3.95 -5.30
CA LEU A 85 -2.08 4.56 -4.99
C LEU A 85 -2.53 5.55 -6.07
N LYS A 86 -1.61 6.38 -6.59
CA LYS A 86 -1.89 7.35 -7.67
C LYS A 86 -2.39 6.69 -8.96
N VAL A 87 -1.86 5.52 -9.32
CA VAL A 87 -2.27 4.81 -10.54
C VAL A 87 -3.51 3.94 -10.32
N THR A 88 -3.89 3.65 -9.07
CA THR A 88 -5.11 2.92 -8.73
C THR A 88 -6.31 3.80 -8.42
N ASP A 89 -6.12 5.07 -8.06
CA ASP A 89 -7.19 6.06 -7.78
C ASP A 89 -7.90 6.58 -9.06
N GLN A 90 -7.77 5.87 -10.19
CA GLN A 90 -8.37 6.27 -11.48
C GLN A 90 -9.73 5.63 -11.78
N ASP A 91 -10.46 5.13 -10.77
CA ASP A 91 -11.85 4.66 -10.92
C ASP A 91 -12.85 5.65 -10.29
#